data_AF-B5W7S3-F1
#
_entry.id   AF-B5W7S3-F1
#
_cell.length_a   1.000
_cell.length_b   1.000
_cell.length_c   1.000
_cell.angle_alpha   90.00
_cell.angle_beta   90.00
_cell.angle_gamma   90.00
#
_symmetry.space_group_name_H-M   'P 1'
#
loop_
_entity.id
_entity.type
_entity.pdbx_description
1 polymer ?
#
loop_
_entity_poly.entity_id
_entity_poly.type
_entity_poly.pdbx_seq_one_letter_code
_entity_poly.pdbx_strand_id
1 'polypeptide(L)'
;MSVKASGGSSVARPQLYKTVPVSTISQAEQQDRYLGKTELSDLATYFSSGAKRLEIAQVLTQNAELIVSRAANRIFTGGSPLAFLERPEEPEMAMAAAGSGDMEVAEGMKLGTISYVDNRGGG
;
A
#
# COMPACT_ATOMS: atom_id res chain seq x y z
N MET A 1 -33.36 -8.04 -23.76
CA MET A 1 -32.28 -9.05 -23.68
C MET A 1 -32.23 -9.58 -22.26
N SER A 2 -32.58 -10.85 -22.01
CA SER A 2 -32.44 -11.48 -20.70
C SER A 2 -31.24 -12.43 -20.71
N VAL A 3 -30.38 -12.31 -19.70
CA VAL A 3 -29.21 -13.18 -19.52
C VAL A 3 -29.71 -14.58 -19.16
N LYS A 4 -29.42 -15.59 -19.98
CA LYS A 4 -29.91 -16.97 -19.78
C LYS A 4 -28.94 -17.86 -18.99
N ALA A 5 -27.70 -17.45 -18.82
CA ALA A 5 -26.69 -18.09 -17.98
C ALA A 5 -25.60 -17.08 -17.59
N SER A 6 -25.06 -17.19 -16.38
CA SER A 6 -23.96 -16.37 -15.86
C SER A 6 -22.85 -17.29 -15.36
N GLY A 7 -21.60 -17.01 -15.73
CA GLY A 7 -20.41 -17.81 -15.36
C GLY A 7 -19.91 -17.60 -13.93
N GLY A 8 -20.70 -16.93 -13.07
CA GLY A 8 -20.27 -16.49 -11.75
C GLY A 8 -19.39 -15.23 -11.81
N SER A 9 -19.39 -14.47 -10.73
CA SER A 9 -18.47 -13.34 -10.56
C SER A 9 -17.38 -13.77 -9.59
N SER A 10 -16.17 -13.98 -10.09
CA SER A 10 -15.00 -14.18 -9.24
C SER A 10 -14.48 -12.83 -8.74
N VAL A 11 -13.96 -12.81 -7.51
CA VAL A 11 -13.31 -11.61 -6.97
C VAL A 11 -11.96 -11.45 -7.66
N ALA A 12 -11.92 -10.62 -8.70
CA ALA A 12 -10.69 -10.20 -9.35
C ALA A 12 -10.23 -8.86 -8.77
N ARG A 13 -8.97 -8.79 -8.31
CA ARG A 13 -8.33 -7.55 -7.84
C ARG A 13 -7.34 -7.04 -8.89
N PRO A 14 -7.62 -5.94 -9.59
CA PRO A 14 -6.68 -5.36 -10.55
C PRO A 14 -5.39 -4.91 -9.87
N GLN A 15 -4.24 -5.11 -10.52
CA GLN A 15 -2.96 -4.54 -10.06
C GLN A 15 -2.91 -3.05 -10.44
N LEU A 16 -2.89 -2.16 -9.46
CA LEU A 16 -2.90 -0.71 -9.67
C LEU A 16 -1.52 -0.14 -10.04
N TYR A 17 -0.46 -0.72 -9.47
CA TYR A 17 0.90 -0.24 -9.62
C TYR A 17 1.90 -1.37 -9.44
N LYS A 18 3.13 -1.15 -9.92
CA LYS A 18 4.25 -2.06 -9.72
C LYS A 18 5.26 -1.43 -8.78
N THR A 19 5.58 -2.14 -7.70
CA THR A 19 6.67 -1.78 -6.79
C THR A 19 7.85 -2.72 -7.00
N VAL A 20 9.04 -2.29 -6.57
CA VAL A 20 10.25 -3.14 -6.67
C VAL A 20 10.02 -4.49 -5.96
N PRO A 21 9.55 -4.55 -4.70
CA PRO A 21 9.36 -5.85 -4.04
C PRO A 21 8.34 -6.75 -4.74
N VAL A 22 7.21 -6.20 -5.17
CA VAL A 22 6.17 -6.99 -5.85
C VAL A 22 6.69 -7.53 -7.18
N SER A 23 7.36 -6.71 -7.98
CA SER A 23 7.90 -7.14 -9.26
C SER A 23 8.97 -8.22 -9.10
N THR A 24 9.90 -8.05 -8.16
CA THR A 24 10.98 -9.02 -7.94
C THR A 24 10.44 -10.37 -7.46
N ILE A 25 9.48 -10.37 -6.54
CA ILE A 25 8.88 -11.61 -6.03
C ILE A 25 8.03 -12.29 -7.11
N SER A 26 7.21 -11.51 -7.85
CA SER A 26 6.39 -12.06 -8.94
C SER A 26 7.23 -12.67 -10.06
N GLN A 27 8.42 -12.16 -10.35
CA GLN A 27 9.30 -12.76 -11.35
C GLN A 27 9.84 -14.13 -10.93
N ALA A 28 10.21 -14.28 -9.65
CA ALA A 28 10.64 -15.57 -9.12
C ALA A 28 9.46 -16.57 -9.05
N GLU A 29 8.27 -16.09 -8.65
CA GLU A 29 7.05 -16.89 -8.56
C GLU A 29 6.58 -17.40 -9.94
N GLN A 30 6.62 -16.57 -10.99
CA GLN A 30 6.31 -16.99 -12.36
C GLN A 30 7.22 -18.10 -12.90
N GLN A 31 8.37 -18.31 -12.28
CA GLN A 31 9.35 -19.33 -12.64
C GLN A 31 9.31 -20.53 -11.67
N ASP A 32 8.32 -20.59 -10.78
CA ASP A 32 8.16 -21.62 -9.74
C ASP A 32 9.44 -21.83 -8.90
N ARG A 33 10.21 -20.76 -8.67
CA ARG A 33 11.49 -20.84 -7.96
C ARG A 33 11.57 -19.94 -6.74
N TYR A 34 12.52 -20.28 -5.88
CA TYR A 34 12.94 -19.39 -4.81
C TYR A 34 13.74 -18.19 -5.35
N LEU A 35 13.76 -17.12 -4.56
CA LEU A 35 14.57 -15.94 -4.85
C LEU A 35 16.05 -16.30 -4.90
N GLY A 36 16.72 -15.86 -5.95
CA GLY A 36 18.15 -15.99 -6.15
C GLY A 36 18.92 -14.85 -5.47
N LYS A 37 20.25 -14.98 -5.46
CA LYS A 37 21.15 -14.01 -4.82
C LYS A 37 21.00 -12.58 -5.38
N THR A 38 20.81 -12.45 -6.70
CA THR A 38 20.64 -11.14 -7.35
C THR A 38 19.37 -10.44 -6.87
N GLU A 39 18.24 -11.16 -6.84
CA GLU A 39 16.96 -10.61 -6.40
C GLU A 39 16.98 -10.23 -4.93
N LEU A 40 17.63 -11.04 -4.09
CA LEU A 40 17.83 -10.71 -2.68
C LEU A 40 18.71 -9.45 -2.52
N SER A 41 19.73 -9.28 -3.36
CA SER A 41 20.58 -8.08 -3.37
C SER A 41 19.80 -6.83 -3.82
N ASP A 42 18.91 -6.98 -4.80
CA ASP A 42 18.06 -5.89 -5.29
C ASP A 42 17.06 -5.45 -4.21
N LEU A 43 16.44 -6.41 -3.53
CA LEU A 43 15.56 -6.13 -2.38
C LEU A 43 16.34 -5.45 -1.24
N ALA A 44 17.53 -5.95 -0.89
CA ALA A 44 18.36 -5.34 0.15
C ALA A 44 18.74 -3.90 -0.18
N THR A 45 19.10 -3.63 -1.44
CA THR A 45 19.43 -2.28 -1.94
C THR A 45 18.20 -1.37 -1.93
N TYR A 46 17.05 -1.90 -2.30
CA TYR A 46 15.79 -1.17 -2.21
C TYR A 46 15.49 -0.80 -0.76
N PHE A 47 15.54 -1.74 0.18
CA PHE A 47 15.20 -1.48 1.58
C PHE A 47 16.21 -0.58 2.29
N SER A 48 17.50 -0.68 1.98
CA SER A 48 18.54 0.20 2.56
C SER A 48 18.33 1.67 2.25
N SER A 49 17.75 1.98 1.08
CA SER A 49 17.38 3.34 0.67
C SER A 49 15.98 3.78 1.13
N GLY A 50 15.28 2.96 1.92
CA GLY A 50 13.91 3.21 2.37
C GLY A 50 13.76 4.48 3.22
N ALA A 51 14.62 4.67 4.23
CA ALA A 51 14.57 5.83 5.11
C ALA A 51 14.69 7.15 4.33
N LYS A 52 15.63 7.21 3.39
CA LYS A 52 15.82 8.38 2.52
C LYS A 52 14.60 8.66 1.64
N ARG A 53 13.92 7.63 1.12
CA ARG A 53 12.69 7.81 0.33
C ARG A 53 11.53 8.36 1.18
N LEU A 54 11.42 7.92 2.44
CA LEU A 54 10.42 8.44 3.37
C LEU A 54 10.71 9.89 3.77
N GLU A 55 11.98 10.22 4.03
CA GLU A 55 12.41 11.60 4.32
C GLU A 55 12.06 12.54 3.14
N ILE A 56 12.38 12.13 1.91
CA ILE A 56 12.00 12.88 0.71
C ILE A 56 10.49 13.06 0.62
N ALA A 57 9.71 11.99 0.83
CA ALA A 57 8.25 12.07 0.79
C ALA A 57 7.71 13.05 1.85
N GLN A 58 8.26 13.00 3.07
CA GLN A 58 7.88 13.91 4.15
C GLN A 58 8.17 15.38 3.80
N VAL A 59 9.36 15.67 3.27
CA VAL A 59 9.73 17.03 2.84
C VAL A 59 8.82 17.52 1.71
N LEU A 60 8.51 16.66 0.72
CA LEU A 60 7.60 17.01 -0.38
C LEU A 60 6.19 17.28 0.12
N THR A 61 5.66 16.44 1.02
CA THR A 61 4.32 16.62 1.60
C THR A 61 4.22 17.91 2.42
N GLN A 62 5.23 18.22 3.26
CA GLN A 62 5.24 19.46 4.04
C GLN A 62 5.30 20.72 3.19
N ASN A 63 5.93 20.64 2.01
CA ASN A 63 6.11 21.78 1.10
C ASN A 63 5.14 21.75 -0.09
N ALA A 64 4.13 20.88 -0.10
CA ALA A 64 3.28 20.62 -1.25
C ALA A 64 2.61 21.90 -1.81
N GLU A 65 2.03 22.74 -0.93
CA GLU A 65 1.37 23.98 -1.35
C GLU A 65 2.34 25.00 -1.97
N LEU A 66 3.55 25.10 -1.42
CA LEU A 66 4.59 25.98 -1.93
C LEU A 66 5.09 25.49 -3.31
N ILE A 67 5.23 24.18 -3.48
CA ILE A 67 5.61 23.58 -4.77
C ILE A 67 4.51 23.85 -5.82
N VAL A 68 3.25 23.57 -5.47
CA VAL A 68 2.11 23.75 -6.38
C VAL A 68 1.89 25.22 -6.74
N SER A 69 1.93 26.13 -5.76
CA SER A 69 1.77 27.58 -6.02
C SER A 69 2.85 28.14 -6.94
N ARG A 70 4.13 27.79 -6.71
CA ARG A 70 5.23 28.22 -7.58
C ARG A 70 5.09 27.67 -9.00
N ALA A 71 4.67 26.41 -9.14
CA ALA A 71 4.41 25.80 -10.45
C ALA A 71 3.21 26.46 -11.15
N ALA A 72 2.13 26.70 -10.42
CA ALA A 72 0.90 27.28 -10.96
C ALA A 72 1.08 28.73 -11.43
N ASN A 73 1.82 29.55 -10.67
CA ASN A 73 2.14 30.93 -11.05
C ASN A 73 2.96 31.03 -12.34
N ARG A 74 3.61 29.94 -12.78
CA ARG A 74 4.34 29.89 -14.05
C ARG A 74 3.43 29.66 -15.25
N ILE A 75 2.25 29.06 -15.07
CA ILE A 75 1.34 28.66 -16.15
C ILE A 75 0.02 29.45 -16.15
N PHE A 76 -0.38 30.03 -15.01
CA PHE A 76 -1.59 30.83 -14.87
C PHE A 76 -1.25 32.27 -14.49
N THR A 77 -1.92 33.22 -15.13
CA THR A 77 -1.86 34.66 -14.82
C THR A 77 -3.28 35.17 -14.58
N GLY A 78 -3.44 36.21 -13.74
CA GLY A 78 -4.76 36.86 -13.50
C GLY A 78 -5.49 36.50 -12.20
N GLY A 79 -4.79 35.96 -11.19
CA GLY A 79 -5.38 35.66 -9.88
C GLY A 79 -4.45 34.79 -9.02
N SER A 80 -4.95 34.27 -7.89
CA SER A 80 -4.25 33.27 -7.08
C SER A 80 -4.71 31.86 -7.49
N PRO A 81 -3.87 31.05 -8.15
CA PRO A 81 -4.25 29.69 -8.58
C PRO A 81 -4.59 28.76 -7.41
N LEU A 82 -4.06 29.06 -6.21
CA LEU A 82 -4.29 28.24 -5.02
C LEU A 82 -5.73 28.32 -4.51
N ALA A 83 -6.50 29.34 -4.92
CA ALA A 83 -7.91 29.47 -4.56
C ALA A 83 -8.78 28.32 -5.11
N PHE A 84 -8.28 27.58 -6.11
CA PHE A 84 -8.96 26.43 -6.73
C PHE A 84 -8.37 25.08 -6.28
N LEU A 85 -7.46 25.07 -5.31
CA LEU A 85 -6.85 23.84 -4.83
C LEU A 85 -7.82 23.11 -3.89
N GLU A 86 -8.43 22.04 -4.38
CA GLU A 86 -9.21 21.11 -3.58
C GLU A 86 -8.34 19.90 -3.23
N ARG A 87 -8.05 19.71 -1.94
CA ARG A 87 -7.33 18.51 -1.49
C ARG A 87 -8.34 17.35 -1.42
N PRO A 88 -8.03 16.18 -2.00
CA PRO A 88 -8.89 15.03 -1.88
C PRO A 88 -9.04 14.68 -0.39
N GLU A 89 -10.27 14.32 0.01
CA GLU A 89 -10.51 13.79 1.35
C GLU A 89 -9.61 12.57 1.54
N GLU A 90 -8.84 12.58 2.63
CA GLU A 90 -7.99 11.43 2.94
C GLU A 90 -8.90 10.22 3.10
N PRO A 91 -8.72 9.15 2.31
CA PRO A 91 -9.48 7.94 2.54
C PRO A 91 -9.18 7.51 3.97
N GLU A 92 -10.21 7.40 4.81
CA GLU A 92 -10.07 6.83 6.14
C GLU A 92 -9.28 5.55 5.97
N MET A 93 -8.04 5.55 6.45
CA MET A 93 -7.25 4.33 6.48
C MET A 93 -8.07 3.38 7.34
N ALA A 94 -8.68 2.39 6.70
CA ALA A 94 -9.25 1.26 7.40
C ALA A 94 -8.06 0.62 8.13
N MET A 95 -7.84 1.07 9.35
CA MET A 95 -7.00 0.41 10.32
C MET A 95 -7.55 -1.01 10.33
N ALA A 96 -6.83 -1.96 9.75
CA ALA A 96 -7.09 -3.36 10.00
C ALA A 96 -7.07 -3.46 11.53
N ALA A 97 -8.24 -3.71 12.11
CA ALA A 97 -8.49 -3.55 13.53
C ALA A 97 -7.58 -4.49 14.32
N ALA A 98 -6.40 -4.00 14.68
CA ALA A 98 -5.58 -4.58 15.72
C ALA A 98 -6.21 -4.16 17.05
N GLY A 99 -7.18 -4.95 17.51
CA GLY A 99 -7.57 -5.07 18.90
C GLY A 99 -8.48 -3.98 19.47
N SER A 100 -9.76 -4.30 19.62
CA SER A 100 -10.47 -4.01 20.88
C SER A 100 -11.76 -4.84 20.99
N GLY A 101 -11.88 -5.58 22.09
CA GLY A 101 -13.13 -6.17 22.54
C GLY A 101 -13.25 -7.67 22.31
N ASP A 102 -12.82 -8.44 23.32
CA ASP A 102 -13.30 -9.72 23.90
C ASP A 102 -14.43 -10.59 23.26
N MET A 103 -14.90 -10.32 22.06
CA MET A 103 -15.95 -11.08 21.35
C MET A 103 -15.43 -11.96 20.21
N GLU A 104 -14.12 -12.16 20.07
CA GLU A 104 -13.56 -12.72 18.82
C GLU A 104 -12.86 -14.08 18.95
N VAL A 105 -12.84 -14.70 20.13
CA VAL A 105 -12.21 -16.03 20.27
C VAL A 105 -13.09 -17.13 19.67
N ALA A 106 -14.40 -17.10 19.92
CA ALA A 106 -15.33 -18.09 19.38
C ALA A 106 -15.57 -17.93 17.86
N GLU A 107 -15.51 -16.70 17.36
CA GLU A 107 -15.70 -16.38 15.93
C GLU A 107 -14.42 -16.61 15.14
N GLY A 108 -13.25 -16.28 15.70
CA GLY A 108 -11.94 -16.61 15.13
C GLY A 108 -11.69 -18.12 15.00
N MET A 109 -12.27 -18.95 15.88
CA MET A 109 -12.17 -20.42 15.77
C MET A 109 -12.96 -20.95 14.56
N LYS A 110 -14.10 -20.32 14.22
CA LYS A 110 -14.89 -20.68 13.04
C LYS A 110 -14.20 -20.24 11.74
N LEU A 111 -13.50 -19.11 11.79
CA LEU A 111 -12.85 -18.49 10.64
C LEU A 111 -11.40 -18.96 10.43
N GLY A 112 -10.89 -19.87 11.27
CA GLY A 112 -9.55 -20.47 11.14
C GLY A 112 -8.39 -19.46 11.19
N THR A 113 -8.63 -18.28 11.75
CA THR A 113 -7.72 -17.13 11.68
C THR A 113 -6.91 -16.92 12.96
N ILE A 114 -7.05 -17.83 13.92
CA ILE A 114 -6.35 -17.76 15.21
C ILE A 114 -4.98 -18.41 15.08
N SER A 115 -3.92 -17.61 15.16
CA SER A 115 -2.56 -18.08 15.41
C SER A 115 -2.24 -17.97 16.90
N TYR A 116 -2.05 -19.11 17.57
CA TYR A 116 -1.56 -19.13 18.94
C TYR A 116 -0.05 -18.90 18.94
N VAL A 117 0.38 -17.79 19.54
CA VAL A 117 1.79 -17.55 19.86
C VAL A 117 2.03 -18.08 21.27
N ASP A 118 2.65 -19.26 21.39
CA ASP A 118 3.10 -19.81 22.67
C ASP A 118 4.37 -19.08 23.10
N ASN A 119 4.25 -18.14 24.03
CA ASN A 119 5.41 -17.45 24.60
C ASN A 119 6.01 -18.32 25.72
N ARG A 120 6.81 -19.32 25.35
CA ARG A 120 7.73 -19.99 26.27
C ARG A 120 9.14 -19.41 26.16
N GLY A 121 9.45 -18.54 27.11
CA GLY A 121 10.81 -18.12 27.49
C GLY A 121 10.65 -17.07 28.59
N GLY A 122 10.99 -17.28 29.86
CA GLY A 122 11.98 -18.18 30.43
C GLY A 122 13.29 -17.42 30.61
N GLY A 123 13.37 -16.57 31.65
CA GLY A 123 14.55 -15.77 32.00
C GLY A 123 14.17 -14.37 32.47
#